data_AF-A0A015KRY4-F1
#
_entry.id   AF-A0A015KRY4-F1
#
_cell.length_a   1.000
_cell.length_b   1.000
_cell.length_c   1.000
_cell.angle_alpha   90.00
_cell.angle_beta   90.00
_cell.angle_gamma   90.00
#
_symmetry.space_group_name_H-M   'P 1'
#
loop_
_entity.id
_entity.type
_entity.pdbx_description
1 polymer ?
#
loop_
_entity_poly.entity_id
_entity_poly.type
_entity_poly.pdbx_seq_one_letter_code
_entity_poly.pdbx_strand_id
1 'polypeptide(L)'
;MSASIIEQPNYSLSKKKSRLSKPRPRAIYTDVVIPECKSNNNNEEITSPIPSGHLETSTRFWQFRVEEGLITYVRYGSIRADGSLKGRATHIQQHSCYGDARQFVENLVDEKIKAGYVGWARW
;
A
#
# COMPACT_ATOMS: atom_id res chain seq x y z
N MET A 1 6.77 35.74 64.34
CA MET A 1 5.73 35.04 63.55
C MET A 1 5.61 35.79 62.24
N SER A 2 6.24 35.27 61.18
CA SER A 2 6.45 35.98 59.92
C SER A 2 5.34 35.69 58.92
N ALA A 3 4.70 36.75 58.43
CA ALA A 3 3.71 36.67 57.35
C ALA A 3 4.40 36.36 56.02
N SER A 4 3.92 35.34 55.32
CA SER A 4 4.35 35.03 53.95
C SER A 4 3.17 35.27 53.00
N ILE A 5 3.30 36.31 52.18
CA ILE A 5 2.40 36.65 51.07
C ILE A 5 2.72 35.68 49.93
N ILE A 6 1.76 34.83 49.56
CA ILE A 6 1.85 33.98 48.37
C ILE A 6 0.99 34.62 47.30
N GLU A 7 1.66 35.20 46.32
CA GLU A 7 1.11 35.82 45.12
C GLU A 7 0.54 34.73 44.19
N GLN A 8 -0.72 34.90 43.79
CA GLN A 8 -1.41 34.04 42.83
C GLN A 8 -0.99 34.37 41.40
N PRO A 9 -0.85 33.38 40.51
CA PRO A 9 -0.97 33.65 39.08
C PRO A 9 -2.39 33.35 38.61
N ASN A 10 -3.01 34.40 38.07
CA ASN A 10 -4.36 34.43 37.52
C ASN A 10 -4.33 33.92 36.07
N TYR A 11 -4.84 32.71 35.80
CA TYR A 11 -4.92 32.16 34.44
C TYR A 11 -6.36 32.23 33.92
N SER A 12 -6.68 33.33 33.25
CA SER A 12 -7.88 33.45 32.40
C SER A 12 -7.59 32.80 31.05
N LEU A 13 -8.21 31.65 30.77
CA LEU A 13 -8.18 31.01 29.44
C LEU A 13 -9.60 30.84 28.90
N SER A 14 -10.19 31.95 28.48
CA SER A 14 -11.28 31.97 27.50
C SER A 14 -10.69 31.76 26.10
N LYS A 15 -10.82 30.56 25.52
CA LYS A 15 -10.68 30.35 24.07
C LYS A 15 -11.73 29.36 23.55
N LYS A 16 -12.80 29.93 22.98
CA LYS A 16 -13.70 29.28 22.01
C LYS A 16 -12.84 28.63 20.91
N LYS A 17 -12.85 27.30 20.80
CA LYS A 17 -12.29 26.61 19.63
C LYS A 17 -13.42 26.25 18.67
N SER A 18 -13.48 27.05 17.61
CA SER A 18 -14.19 26.85 16.37
C SER A 18 -14.02 25.41 15.84
N ARG A 19 -15.12 24.81 15.37
CA ARG A 19 -15.13 23.54 14.63
C ARG A 19 -14.37 23.73 13.33
N LEU A 20 -13.08 23.40 13.33
CA LEU A 20 -12.29 23.33 12.11
C LEU A 20 -12.66 22.02 11.38
N SER A 21 -13.53 22.14 10.38
CA SER A 21 -13.76 21.08 9.40
C SER A 21 -12.43 20.76 8.73
N LYS A 22 -11.95 19.51 8.90
CA LYS A 22 -10.82 18.98 8.13
C LYS A 22 -11.15 19.14 6.64
N PRO A 23 -10.33 19.83 5.83
CA PRO A 23 -10.50 19.78 4.39
C PRO A 23 -10.24 18.33 3.94
N ARG A 24 -11.24 17.73 3.28
CA ARG A 24 -11.08 16.47 2.56
C ARG A 24 -9.91 16.65 1.58
N PRO A 25 -8.95 15.72 1.48
CA PRO A 25 -7.96 15.78 0.42
C PRO A 25 -8.73 15.71 -0.91
N ARG A 26 -8.64 16.79 -1.68
CA ARG A 26 -9.08 16.80 -3.07
C ARG A 26 -8.17 15.83 -3.81
N ALA A 27 -8.75 14.87 -4.50
CA ALA A 27 -8.01 14.03 -5.44
C ALA A 27 -7.37 14.97 -6.47
N ILE A 28 -6.05 15.13 -6.39
CA ILE A 28 -5.29 15.75 -7.45
C ILE A 28 -5.25 14.68 -8.53
N TYR A 29 -6.13 14.80 -9.51
CA TYR A 29 -6.03 14.06 -10.76
C TYR A 29 -4.83 14.69 -11.50
N THR A 30 -3.62 14.26 -11.15
CA THR A 30 -2.49 14.47 -12.04
C THR A 30 -2.76 13.57 -13.23
N ASP A 31 -2.91 14.16 -14.41
CA ASP A 31 -2.70 13.45 -15.67
C ASP A 31 -1.25 12.94 -15.65
N VAL A 32 -1.06 11.77 -15.06
CA VAL A 32 0.18 11.03 -15.14
C VAL A 32 0.27 10.66 -16.61
N VAL A 33 1.09 11.40 -17.34
CA VAL A 33 1.51 11.04 -18.69
C VAL A 33 2.24 9.70 -18.52
N ILE A 34 1.49 8.62 -18.69
CA ILE A 34 2.03 7.26 -18.71
C ILE A 34 2.95 7.22 -19.94
N PRO A 35 4.26 7.02 -19.78
CA PRO A 35 5.16 6.90 -20.92
C PRO A 35 4.67 5.76 -21.80
N GLU A 36 4.55 5.99 -23.10
CA GLU A 36 4.23 4.93 -24.06
C GLU A 36 5.28 3.81 -23.91
N CYS A 37 4.85 2.69 -23.35
CA CYS A 37 5.56 1.44 -23.48
C CYS A 37 5.84 1.22 -24.96
N LYS A 38 7.05 0.81 -25.33
CA LYS A 38 7.28 0.13 -26.61
C LYS A 38 6.62 -1.26 -26.55
N SER A 39 5.30 -1.30 -26.44
CA SER A 39 4.50 -2.48 -26.65
C SER A 39 4.07 -2.45 -28.11
N ASN A 40 4.49 -3.45 -28.88
CA ASN A 40 4.07 -3.62 -30.27
C ASN A 40 2.58 -3.99 -30.41
N ASN A 41 1.77 -3.86 -29.35
CA ASN A 41 0.37 -4.22 -29.36
C ASN A 41 -0.48 -3.05 -28.85
N ASN A 42 -1.45 -2.67 -29.68
CA ASN A 42 -2.42 -1.61 -29.47
C ASN A 42 -3.13 -1.76 -28.11
N ASN A 43 -3.17 -0.69 -27.32
CA ASN A 43 -4.15 -0.46 -26.25
C ASN A 43 -4.43 -1.68 -25.34
N GLU A 44 -3.46 -2.10 -24.52
CA GLU A 44 -3.79 -2.84 -23.30
C GLU A 44 -4.34 -1.84 -22.27
N GLU A 45 -5.58 -1.40 -22.53
CA GLU A 45 -6.48 -0.86 -21.51
C GLU A 45 -6.39 -1.78 -20.29
N ILE A 46 -6.23 -1.22 -19.08
CA ILE A 46 -6.15 -2.01 -17.84
C ILE A 46 -7.46 -2.80 -17.75
N THR A 47 -7.44 -4.03 -18.25
CA THR A 47 -8.62 -4.88 -18.33
C THR A 47 -8.93 -5.30 -16.91
N SER A 48 -10.07 -4.87 -16.39
CA SER A 48 -10.65 -5.46 -15.20
C SER A 48 -10.83 -6.96 -15.44
N PRO A 49 -10.41 -7.84 -14.51
CA PRO A 49 -10.08 -7.57 -13.12
C PRO A 49 -8.65 -7.05 -12.90
N ILE A 50 -8.45 -6.29 -11.82
CA ILE A 50 -7.11 -5.81 -11.43
C ILE A 50 -6.19 -7.02 -11.16
N PRO A 51 -5.00 -7.08 -11.80
CA PRO A 51 -4.07 -8.17 -11.57
C PRO A 51 -3.70 -8.29 -10.10
N SER A 52 -3.89 -9.48 -9.54
CA SER A 52 -3.70 -9.74 -8.13
C SER A 52 -3.53 -11.22 -7.85
N GLY A 53 -2.90 -11.53 -6.72
CA GLY A 53 -2.71 -12.91 -6.31
C GLY A 53 -2.32 -13.04 -4.85
N HIS A 54 -2.50 -14.25 -4.35
CA HIS A 54 -2.14 -14.65 -3.00
C HIS A 54 -1.54 -16.05 -3.06
N LEU A 55 -0.33 -16.19 -2.53
CA LEU A 55 0.42 -17.43 -2.43
C LEU A 55 0.85 -17.63 -0.98
N GLU A 56 0.82 -18.85 -0.49
CA GLU A 56 1.21 -19.15 0.87
C GLU A 56 1.88 -20.53 1.04
N THR A 57 2.54 -20.67 2.18
CA THR A 57 3.05 -21.92 2.73
C THR A 57 2.41 -22.12 4.10
N SER A 58 2.71 -23.21 4.80
CA SER A 58 2.24 -23.44 6.17
C SER A 58 2.64 -22.35 7.18
N THR A 59 3.67 -21.54 6.88
CA THR A 59 4.23 -20.55 7.84
C THR A 59 4.41 -19.16 7.25
N ARG A 60 4.07 -18.91 5.98
CA ARG A 60 4.31 -17.62 5.31
C ARG A 60 3.25 -17.34 4.27
N PHE A 61 2.94 -16.06 4.06
CA PHE A 61 2.10 -15.59 2.97
C PHE A 61 2.86 -14.57 2.11
N TRP A 62 2.46 -14.47 0.86
CA TRP A 62 2.92 -13.50 -0.12
C TRP A 62 1.75 -13.11 -1.02
N GLN A 63 1.43 -11.84 -1.09
CA GLN A 63 0.29 -11.29 -1.80
C GLN A 63 0.77 -10.15 -2.69
N PHE A 64 0.19 -10.02 -3.89
CA PHE A 64 0.45 -8.90 -4.77
C PHE A 64 -0.83 -8.30 -5.36
N ARG A 65 -0.72 -7.04 -5.80
CA ARG A 65 -1.71 -6.32 -6.60
C ARG A 65 -0.99 -5.33 -7.50
N VAL A 66 -1.41 -5.23 -8.76
CA VAL A 66 -0.92 -4.22 -9.70
C VAL A 66 -1.99 -3.14 -9.87
N GLU A 67 -1.78 -1.95 -9.34
CA GLU A 67 -2.71 -0.82 -9.49
C GLU A 67 -2.32 0.05 -10.68
N GLU A 68 -3.34 0.57 -11.37
CA GLU A 68 -3.21 1.52 -12.48
C GLU A 68 -2.27 1.03 -13.60
N GLY A 69 -2.05 -0.28 -13.66
CA GLY A 69 -1.09 -0.91 -14.58
C GLY A 69 0.36 -0.48 -14.36
N LEU A 70 0.70 0.27 -13.31
CA LEU A 70 2.05 0.86 -13.16
C LEU A 70 2.66 0.64 -11.79
N ILE A 71 1.86 0.32 -10.78
CA ILE A 71 2.34 0.21 -9.41
C ILE A 71 2.08 -1.19 -8.88
N THR A 72 3.16 -1.90 -8.56
CA THR A 72 3.08 -3.22 -7.93
C THR A 72 3.17 -3.06 -6.42
N TYR A 73 2.13 -3.53 -5.72
CA TYR A 73 2.10 -3.67 -4.27
C TYR A 73 2.32 -5.12 -3.91
N VAL A 74 3.36 -5.39 -3.14
CA VAL A 74 3.68 -6.73 -2.63
C VAL A 74 3.64 -6.70 -1.12
N ARG A 75 2.89 -7.62 -0.51
CA ARG A 75 2.80 -7.79 0.93
C ARG A 75 3.20 -9.20 1.31
N TYR A 76 4.06 -9.35 2.31
CA TYR A 76 4.49 -10.66 2.75
C TYR A 76 4.75 -10.71 4.24
N GLY A 77 4.74 -11.92 4.79
CA GLY A 77 4.96 -12.12 6.21
C GLY A 77 4.87 -13.57 6.64
N SER A 78 4.89 -13.78 7.95
CA SER A 78 4.75 -15.11 8.55
C SER A 78 3.31 -15.37 8.99
N ILE A 79 2.89 -16.63 8.94
CA ILE A 79 1.63 -17.14 9.47
C ILE A 79 1.99 -17.93 10.74
N ARG A 80 1.30 -17.62 11.84
CA ARG A 80 1.44 -18.35 13.11
C ARG A 80 0.57 -19.61 13.09
N ALA A 81 0.81 -20.50 14.05
CA ALA A 81 0.05 -21.75 14.19
C ALA A 81 -1.46 -21.54 14.42
N ASP A 82 -1.87 -20.40 14.99
CA ASP A 82 -3.27 -19.99 15.17
C ASP A 82 -3.90 -19.35 13.91
N GLY A 83 -3.19 -19.34 12.79
CA GLY A 83 -3.59 -18.69 11.54
C GLY A 83 -3.40 -17.17 11.54
N SER A 84 -2.95 -16.56 12.64
CA SER A 84 -2.72 -15.12 12.70
C SER A 84 -1.44 -14.72 11.96
N LEU A 85 -1.43 -13.52 11.38
CA LEU A 85 -0.27 -13.04 10.63
C LEU A 85 0.74 -12.33 11.57
N LYS A 86 2.01 -12.73 11.52
CA LYS A 86 3.14 -12.15 12.26
C LYS A 86 4.15 -11.52 11.31
N GLY A 87 4.57 -10.29 11.58
CA GLY A 87 5.61 -9.60 10.80
C GLY A 87 5.18 -9.38 9.36
N ARG A 88 4.63 -8.21 9.06
CA ARG A 88 4.17 -7.87 7.71
C ARG A 88 5.10 -6.81 7.14
N ALA A 89 5.67 -7.09 5.98
CA ALA A 89 6.37 -6.11 5.18
C ALA A 89 5.57 -5.81 3.92
N THR A 90 5.71 -4.58 3.43
CA THR A 90 5.14 -4.13 2.18
C THR A 90 6.26 -3.59 1.32
N HIS A 91 6.32 -4.05 0.08
CA HIS A 91 7.18 -3.53 -0.96
C HIS A 91 6.30 -2.90 -2.04
N ILE A 92 6.64 -1.68 -2.44
CA ILE A 92 5.91 -0.93 -3.46
C ILE A 92 6.92 -0.59 -4.54
N GLN A 93 6.62 -0.96 -5.77
CA GLN A 93 7.47 -0.66 -6.93
C GLN A 93 6.66 0.03 -8.00
N GLN A 94 7.18 1.16 -8.48
CA GLN A 94 6.66 1.83 -9.66
C GLN A 94 7.38 1.30 -10.90
N HIS A 95 6.61 1.11 -11.95
CA HIS A 95 7.07 0.66 -13.26
C HIS A 95 6.78 1.76 -14.27
N SER A 96 7.57 1.80 -15.33
CA SER A 96 7.34 2.75 -16.43
C SER A 96 6.09 2.40 -17.24
N CYS A 97 5.55 1.19 -17.06
CA CYS A 97 4.78 0.51 -18.07
C CYS A 97 4.04 -0.73 -17.51
N TYR A 98 2.86 -1.08 -18.05
CA TYR A 98 2.12 -2.28 -17.64
C TYR A 98 2.81 -3.59 -17.98
N GLY A 99 3.41 -3.69 -19.17
CA GLY A 99 4.20 -4.87 -19.55
C GLY A 99 5.33 -5.15 -18.55
N ASP A 100 6.03 -4.09 -18.09
CA ASP A 100 7.10 -4.21 -17.10
C ASP A 100 6.58 -4.66 -15.73
N ALA A 101 5.47 -4.06 -15.27
CA ALA A 101 4.84 -4.44 -14.01
C ALA A 101 4.37 -5.90 -14.03
N ARG A 102 3.75 -6.31 -15.14
CA ARG A 102 3.30 -7.68 -15.36
C ARG A 102 4.46 -8.66 -15.36
N GLN A 103 5.49 -8.42 -16.17
CA GLN A 103 6.64 -9.32 -16.27
C GLN A 103 7.38 -9.43 -14.93
N PHE A 104 7.51 -8.32 -14.20
CA PHE A 104 8.08 -8.33 -12.86
C PHE A 104 7.31 -9.25 -11.91
N VAL A 105 5.98 -9.14 -11.88
CA VAL A 105 5.13 -9.97 -11.04
C VAL A 105 5.13 -11.43 -11.49
N GLU A 106 5.05 -11.72 -12.79
CA GLU A 106 5.10 -13.08 -13.34
C GLU A 106 6.38 -13.79 -12.90
N ASN A 107 7.53 -13.13 -13.02
CA ASN A 107 8.82 -13.66 -12.56
C ASN A 107 8.80 -13.97 -11.05
N LEU A 108 8.25 -13.06 -10.23
CA LEU A 108 8.13 -13.30 -8.78
C LEU A 108 7.18 -14.45 -8.45
N VAL A 109 6.05 -14.55 -9.14
CA VAL A 109 5.09 -15.65 -8.95
C VAL A 109 5.77 -16.99 -9.23
N ASP A 110 6.50 -17.10 -10.34
CA ASP A 110 7.25 -18.32 -10.69
C ASP A 110 8.31 -18.66 -9.64
N GLU A 111 9.05 -17.67 -9.13
CA GLU A 111 9.99 -17.88 -8.03
C GLU A 111 9.30 -18.38 -6.75
N LYS A 112 8.12 -17.84 -6.41
CA LYS A 112 7.37 -18.27 -5.23
C LYS A 112 6.81 -19.68 -5.39
N ILE A 113 6.29 -20.04 -6.56
CA ILE A 113 5.82 -21.40 -6.85
C ILE A 113 6.98 -22.40 -6.74
N LYS A 114 8.14 -22.07 -7.32
CA LYS A 114 9.36 -22.89 -7.19
C LYS A 114 9.84 -23.02 -5.73
N ALA A 115 9.62 -22.01 -4.91
CA ALA A 115 9.90 -22.03 -3.48
C ALA A 115 8.84 -22.79 -2.64
N GLY A 116 7.85 -23.43 -3.28
CA GLY A 116 6.83 -24.24 -2.62
C GLY A 116 5.62 -23.46 -2.10
N TYR A 117 5.45 -22.21 -2.52
CA TYR A 117 4.21 -21.48 -2.24
C TYR A 117 3.09 -21.99 -3.15
N VAL A 118 1.87 -22.06 -2.63
CA VAL A 118 0.67 -22.48 -3.35
C VAL A 118 -0.43 -21.43 -3.16
N GLY A 119 -1.26 -21.22 -4.17
CA GLY A 119 -2.37 -20.27 -4.08
C GLY A 119 -2.95 -19.93 -5.45
N TRP A 120 -3.28 -18.66 -5.65
CA TRP A 120 -3.91 -18.17 -6.88
C TRP A 120 -3.27 -16.85 -7.35
N ALA A 121 -3.27 -16.67 -8.67
CA ALA A 121 -2.93 -15.41 -9.34
C ALA A 121 -3.94 -15.18 -10.47
N ARG A 122 -4.37 -13.94 -10.66
CA ARG A 122 -5.34 -13.50 -11.67
C ARG A 122 -4.80 -12.27 -12.38
N TRP A 123 -5.14 -12.15 -13.65
CA TRP A 123 -4.74 -11.09 -14.57
C TRP A 123 -5.97 -10.40 -15.12
#